data_AF-A0A926GUC9-F1
#
_entry.id   AF-A0A926GUC9-F1
#
_cell.length_a   1.000
_cell.length_b   1.000
_cell.length_c   1.000
_cell.angle_alpha   90.00
_cell.angle_beta   90.00
_cell.angle_gamma   90.00
#
_symmetry.space_group_name_H-M   'P 1'
#
loop_
_entity.id
_entity.type
_entity.pdbx_description
1 polymer ?
#
loop_
_entity_poly.entity_id
_entity_poly.type
_entity_poly.pdbx_seq_one_letter_code
_entity_poly.pdbx_strand_id
1 'polypeptide(L)'
;MKTTNRSLRSGFTLIELLVVIAIIAILAAILFPVFAQAREKARQTSCLSNEKQIALGVMQYVQDYDESFPHLERRDPARASWSLFAWDLAVAPYIKNGSRMVPWASADGTVPVIITEGGIWSCPSNPGVESRRTYAGND
;
A
#
# COMPACT_ATOMS: atom_id res chain seq x y z
N MET A 1 -7.83 -45.61 53.53
CA MET A 1 -9.06 -44.86 53.21
C MET A 1 -8.81 -44.12 51.89
N LYS A 2 -9.36 -44.59 50.76
CA LYS A 2 -9.19 -43.98 49.43
C LYS A 2 -10.55 -43.48 48.95
N THR A 3 -10.75 -42.17 48.94
CA THR A 3 -11.94 -41.53 48.38
C THR A 3 -11.75 -41.33 46.88
N THR A 4 -12.41 -42.16 46.07
CA THR A 4 -12.41 -42.06 44.61
C THR A 4 -13.40 -40.98 44.18
N ASN A 5 -12.87 -39.84 43.74
CA ASN A 5 -13.64 -38.72 43.19
C ASN A 5 -14.17 -39.09 41.79
N ARG A 6 -15.48 -39.34 41.65
CA ARG A 6 -16.10 -39.58 40.34
C ARG A 6 -16.31 -38.25 39.63
N SER A 7 -15.43 -37.89 38.71
CA SER A 7 -15.73 -36.83 37.73
C SER A 7 -16.89 -37.29 36.85
N LEU A 8 -18.06 -36.66 36.99
CA LEU A 8 -19.18 -36.80 36.05
C LEU A 8 -18.70 -36.33 34.67
N ARG A 9 -18.35 -37.27 33.79
CA ARG A 9 -18.07 -36.95 32.40
C ARG A 9 -19.40 -36.66 31.71
N SER A 10 -19.72 -35.38 31.55
CA SER A 10 -20.78 -34.92 30.66
C SER A 10 -20.35 -35.22 29.22
N GLY A 11 -21.08 -36.11 28.54
CA GLY A 11 -20.90 -36.36 27.11
C GLY A 11 -21.69 -35.32 26.31
N PHE A 12 -21.01 -34.61 25.41
CA PHE A 12 -21.66 -33.66 24.51
C PHE A 12 -22.62 -34.41 23.60
N THR A 13 -23.87 -33.94 23.51
CA THR A 13 -24.82 -34.56 22.58
C THR A 13 -24.49 -34.12 21.14
N LEU A 14 -24.70 -35.00 20.16
CA LEU A 14 -24.39 -34.71 18.76
C LEU A 14 -25.18 -33.48 18.24
N ILE A 15 -26.38 -33.27 18.77
CA ILE A 15 -27.24 -32.13 18.43
C ILE A 15 -26.69 -30.80 18.94
N GLU A 16 -26.11 -30.75 20.15
CA GLU A 16 -25.51 -29.52 20.70
C GLU A 16 -24.34 -29.06 19.83
N LEU A 17 -23.51 -29.99 19.36
CA LEU A 17 -22.39 -29.66 18.48
C LEU A 17 -22.87 -29.23 17.08
N LEU A 18 -23.90 -29.90 16.56
CA LEU A 18 -24.46 -29.59 15.24
C LEU A 18 -25.10 -28.19 15.19
N VAL A 19 -25.82 -27.79 16.24
CA VAL A 19 -26.44 -26.45 16.30
C VAL A 19 -25.37 -25.36 16.35
N VAL A 20 -24.27 -25.58 17.08
CA VAL A 20 -23.18 -24.59 17.19
C VAL A 20 -22.52 -24.35 15.84
N ILE A 21 -22.18 -25.40 15.10
CA ILE A 21 -21.57 -25.23 13.77
C ILE A 21 -22.55 -24.58 12.79
N ALA A 22 -23.86 -24.88 12.89
CA ALA A 22 -24.88 -24.26 12.06
C ALA A 22 -24.98 -22.74 12.30
N ILE A 23 -24.94 -22.32 13.57
CA ILE A 23 -24.94 -20.88 13.91
C ILE A 23 -23.67 -20.20 13.41
N ILE A 24 -22.48 -20.81 13.61
CA ILE A 24 -21.21 -20.26 13.11
C ILE A 24 -21.24 -20.11 11.58
N ALA A 25 -21.78 -21.09 10.86
CA ALA A 25 -21.89 -21.04 9.40
C ALA A 25 -22.76 -19.87 8.92
N ILE A 26 -23.90 -19.62 9.57
CA ILE A 26 -24.79 -18.49 9.25
C ILE A 26 -24.09 -17.15 9.51
N LEU A 27 -23.44 -17.02 10.67
CA LEU A 27 -22.72 -15.80 11.04
C LEU A 27 -21.56 -15.52 10.07
N ALA A 28 -20.78 -16.54 9.73
CA ALA A 28 -19.67 -16.43 8.79
C ALA A 28 -20.15 -16.04 7.38
N ALA A 29 -21.28 -16.59 6.92
CA ALA A 29 -21.85 -16.28 5.61
C ALA A 29 -22.20 -14.79 5.44
N ILE A 30 -22.64 -14.12 6.51
CA ILE A 30 -22.94 -12.68 6.49
C ILE A 30 -21.66 -11.86 6.72
N LEU A 31 -20.75 -12.34 7.57
CA LEU A 31 -19.54 -11.61 7.93
C LEU A 31 -18.53 -11.52 6.78
N PHE A 32 -18.33 -12.58 6.00
CA PHE A 32 -17.37 -12.59 4.89
C PHE A 32 -17.62 -11.51 3.81
N PRO A 33 -18.84 -11.33 3.27
CA PRO A 33 -19.08 -10.31 2.24
C PRO A 33 -18.91 -8.89 2.79
N VAL A 34 -19.33 -8.64 4.04
CA VAL A 34 -19.18 -7.33 4.68
C VAL A 34 -17.72 -7.03 4.98
N PHE A 35 -16.96 -8.02 5.47
CA PHE A 35 -15.55 -7.87 5.76
C PHE A 35 -14.71 -7.57 4.51
N ALA A 36 -15.02 -8.20 3.38
CA ALA A 36 -14.37 -7.91 2.11
C ALA A 36 -14.57 -6.45 1.67
N GLN A 37 -15.80 -5.93 1.79
CA GLN A 37 -16.09 -4.52 1.48
C GLN A 37 -15.40 -3.56 2.44
N ALA A 38 -15.42 -3.87 3.74
CA ALA A 38 -14.74 -3.05 4.76
C ALA A 38 -13.23 -2.99 4.53
N ARG A 39 -12.60 -4.11 4.16
CA ARG A 39 -11.18 -4.16 3.80
C ARG A 39 -10.85 -3.30 2.59
N GLU A 40 -11.70 -3.29 1.58
CA GLU A 40 -11.50 -2.43 0.40
C GLU A 40 -11.68 -0.95 0.75
N LYS A 41 -12.67 -0.61 1.58
CA LYS A 41 -12.82 0.76 2.10
C LYS A 41 -11.62 1.22 2.92
N ALA A 42 -11.01 0.33 3.70
CA ALA A 42 -9.76 0.63 4.39
C ALA A 42 -8.61 0.93 3.41
N ARG A 43 -8.46 0.15 2.33
CA ARG A 43 -7.46 0.41 1.28
C ARG A 43 -7.68 1.75 0.58
N GLN A 44 -8.92 2.07 0.25
CA GLN A 44 -9.30 3.38 -0.31
C GLN A 44 -8.96 4.52 0.64
N THR A 45 -9.22 4.36 1.93
CA THR A 45 -8.91 5.37 2.96
C THR A 45 -7.40 5.59 3.08
N SER A 46 -6.60 4.53 3.03
CA SER A 46 -5.14 4.64 3.01
C SER A 46 -4.64 5.37 1.76
N CYS A 47 -5.22 5.08 0.59
CA CYS A 47 -4.87 5.76 -0.65
C CYS A 47 -5.20 7.27 -0.59
N LEU A 48 -6.39 7.62 -0.09
CA LEU A 48 -6.79 9.01 0.11
C LEU A 48 -5.85 9.75 1.09
N SER A 49 -5.42 9.07 2.16
CA SER A 49 -4.43 9.63 3.10
C SER A 49 -3.08 9.90 2.42
N ASN A 50 -2.65 9.01 1.53
CA ASN A 50 -1.43 9.18 0.74
C ASN A 50 -1.55 10.36 -0.22
N GLU A 51 -2.65 10.47 -0.97
CA GLU A 51 -2.90 11.60 -1.87
C GLU A 51 -2.93 12.94 -1.13
N LYS A 52 -3.54 12.98 0.06
CA LYS A 52 -3.55 14.17 0.90
C LYS A 52 -2.14 14.59 1.30
N GLN A 53 -1.28 13.65 1.68
CA GLN A 53 0.11 13.93 2.03
C GLN A 53 0.91 14.43 0.81
N ILE A 54 0.67 13.86 -0.37
CA ILE A 54 1.28 14.34 -1.62
C ILE A 54 0.83 15.78 -1.90
N ALA A 55 -0.47 16.06 -1.82
CA ALA A 55 -1.01 17.40 -2.05
C ALA A 55 -0.40 18.43 -1.09
N LEU A 56 -0.25 18.07 0.19
CA LEU A 56 0.44 18.93 1.16
C LEU A 56 1.90 19.20 0.77
N GLY A 57 2.62 18.17 0.31
CA GLY A 57 3.99 18.34 -0.19
C GLY A 57 4.06 19.26 -1.41
N VAL A 58 3.12 19.12 -2.36
CA VAL A 58 3.04 20.00 -3.54
C VAL A 58 2.77 21.44 -3.11
N MET A 59 1.88 21.67 -2.14
CA MET A 59 1.61 23.01 -1.63
C MET A 59 2.83 23.62 -0.94
N GLN A 60 3.63 22.83 -0.22
CA GLN A 60 4.90 23.29 0.35
C GLN A 60 5.91 23.66 -0.73
N TYR A 61 6.04 22.83 -1.79
CA TYR A 61 6.86 23.17 -2.94
C TYR A 61 6.45 24.51 -3.57
N VAL A 62 5.16 24.70 -3.84
CA VAL A 62 4.64 25.94 -4.45
C VAL A 62 4.97 27.17 -3.60
N GLN A 63 4.93 27.05 -2.27
CA GLN A 63 5.31 28.13 -1.36
C GLN A 63 6.80 28.49 -1.44
N ASP A 64 7.67 27.50 -1.62
CA ASP A 64 9.12 27.70 -1.68
C ASP A 64 9.60 28.15 -3.07
N TYR A 65 8.81 27.95 -4.13
CA TYR A 65 9.18 28.19 -5.53
C TYR A 65 8.30 29.27 -6.19
N ASP A 66 8.13 30.43 -5.56
CA ASP A 66 7.43 31.61 -6.12
C ASP A 66 6.06 31.28 -6.73
N GLU A 67 5.26 30.48 -6.02
CA GLU A 67 3.92 30.03 -6.45
C GLU A 67 3.90 29.21 -7.76
N SER A 68 5.06 28.70 -8.17
CA SER A 68 5.20 27.91 -9.39
C SER A 68 4.96 26.42 -9.11
N PHE A 69 4.14 25.79 -9.94
CA PHE A 69 3.93 24.35 -9.89
C PHE A 69 5.13 23.59 -10.47
N PRO A 70 5.40 22.37 -9.96
CA PRO A 70 6.52 21.57 -10.45
C PRO A 70 6.28 21.13 -11.91
N HIS A 71 7.34 21.19 -12.72
CA HIS A 71 7.27 20.83 -14.14
C HIS A 71 7.07 19.33 -14.35
N LEU A 72 6.24 18.96 -15.32
CA LEU A 72 5.92 17.55 -15.63
C LEU A 72 7.04 16.82 -16.36
N GLU A 73 7.85 17.51 -17.16
CA GLU A 73 8.90 16.89 -17.96
C GLU A 73 10.20 17.70 -17.90
N ARG A 74 11.27 17.05 -17.44
CA ARG A 74 12.64 17.47 -17.72
C ARG A 74 13.27 16.39 -18.60
N ARG A 75 13.16 16.56 -19.91
CA ARG A 75 13.88 15.74 -20.88
C ARG A 75 15.36 16.10 -20.80
N ASP A 76 16.14 15.29 -20.09
CA ASP A 76 17.58 15.47 -19.97
C ASP A 76 18.28 14.60 -21.04
N PRO A 77 18.76 15.15 -22.17
CA PRO A 77 19.29 14.36 -23.27
C PRO A 77 20.59 13.61 -22.92
N ALA A 78 21.30 14.02 -21.85
CA ALA A 78 22.49 13.35 -21.35
C ALA A 78 22.19 12.14 -20.44
N ARG A 79 20.95 12.02 -19.96
CA ARG A 79 20.49 10.91 -19.13
C ARG A 79 19.35 10.22 -19.87
N ALA A 80 19.66 9.18 -20.64
CA ALA A 80 18.67 8.27 -21.24
C ALA A 80 17.92 7.44 -20.17
N SER A 81 17.68 8.01 -18.99
CA SER A 81 16.76 7.51 -17.99
C SER A 81 15.37 7.95 -18.40
N TRP A 82 14.51 6.98 -18.68
CA TRP A 82 13.05 7.10 -18.72
C TRP A 82 12.61 8.25 -17.83
N SER A 83 12.03 9.30 -18.42
CA SER A 83 11.59 10.51 -17.75
C SER A 83 10.40 10.20 -16.85
N LEU A 84 10.64 9.43 -15.81
CA LEU A 84 9.63 9.00 -14.86
C LEU A 84 9.60 10.07 -13.78
N PHE A 85 8.76 11.07 -14.07
CA PHE A 85 8.22 12.04 -13.13
C PHE A 85 9.21 13.12 -12.65
N ALA A 86 9.16 14.30 -13.28
CA ALA A 86 9.99 15.44 -12.86
C ALA A 86 9.41 16.18 -11.64
N TRP A 87 8.11 16.04 -11.40
CA TRP A 87 7.40 16.77 -10.36
C TRP A 87 7.40 16.07 -9.00
N ASP A 88 7.34 14.74 -8.97
CA ASP A 88 7.38 13.97 -7.72
C ASP A 88 8.78 13.97 -7.10
N LEU A 89 9.86 14.02 -7.90
CA LEU A 89 11.22 14.27 -7.43
C LEU A 89 11.40 15.69 -6.91
N ALA A 90 10.76 16.67 -7.54
CA ALA A 90 10.76 18.05 -7.05
C ALA A 90 10.06 18.17 -5.69
N VAL A 91 9.02 17.36 -5.47
CA VAL A 91 8.24 17.36 -4.23
C VAL A 91 8.74 16.33 -3.21
N ALA A 92 9.57 15.37 -3.63
CA ALA A 92 10.20 14.35 -2.78
C ALA A 92 10.85 14.87 -1.49
N PRO A 93 11.56 16.03 -1.45
CA PRO A 93 12.10 16.53 -0.18
C PRO A 93 11.03 16.89 0.86
N TYR A 94 9.80 17.21 0.41
CA TYR A 94 8.66 17.53 1.27
C TYR A 94 7.89 16.27 1.73
N ILE A 95 8.12 15.13 1.05
CA ILE A 95 7.41 13.87 1.28
C ILE A 95 8.40 12.83 1.82
N LYS A 96 8.28 12.49 3.10
CA LYS A 96 9.23 11.61 3.82
C LYS A 96 9.11 10.11 3.50
N ASN A 97 8.27 9.71 2.55
CA ASN A 97 7.94 8.31 2.25
C ASN A 97 7.84 8.10 0.73
N GLY A 98 8.28 6.93 0.23
CA GLY A 98 8.14 6.55 -1.18
C GLY A 98 9.31 6.94 -2.08
N SER A 99 10.39 7.51 -1.54
CA SER A 99 11.61 7.84 -2.29
C SER A 99 12.75 6.91 -1.89
N ARG A 100 13.44 6.31 -2.87
CA ARG A 100 14.60 5.43 -2.65
C ARG A 100 15.71 5.72 -3.63
N MET A 101 16.95 5.59 -3.18
CA MET A 101 18.13 5.69 -4.03
C MET A 101 18.41 4.36 -4.73
N VAL A 102 18.62 4.39 -6.05
CA VAL A 102 19.00 3.24 -6.88
C VAL A 102 20.25 3.55 -7.70
N PRO A 103 21.26 2.67 -7.68
CA PRO A 103 22.43 2.81 -8.54
C PRO A 103 22.16 2.55 -10.04
N TRP A 104 21.17 1.71 -10.36
CA TRP A 104 20.96 1.17 -11.72
C TRP A 104 20.03 2.00 -12.61
N ALA A 105 19.42 3.07 -12.10
CA ALA A 105 18.48 3.89 -12.89
C ALA A 105 19.17 4.94 -13.78
N SER A 106 20.50 5.06 -13.71
CA SER A 106 21.30 5.84 -14.66
C SER A 106 21.57 5.01 -15.93
N ALA A 107 21.67 5.68 -17.09
CA ALA A 107 21.87 5.02 -18.38
C ALA A 107 23.16 4.17 -18.45
N ASP A 108 24.13 4.47 -17.59
CA ASP A 108 25.41 3.80 -17.43
C ASP A 108 25.51 2.97 -16.13
N GLY A 109 24.49 3.01 -15.27
CA GLY A 109 24.46 2.28 -13.99
C GLY A 109 25.49 2.71 -12.95
N THR A 110 26.17 3.85 -13.16
CA THR A 110 27.25 4.32 -12.29
C THR A 110 26.82 5.42 -11.33
N VAL A 111 25.78 6.18 -11.68
CA VAL A 111 25.29 7.31 -10.89
C VAL A 111 24.05 6.90 -10.11
N PRO A 112 24.03 7.04 -8.77
CA PRO A 112 22.83 6.80 -8.00
C PRO A 112 21.79 7.89 -8.27
N VAL A 113 20.56 7.46 -8.58
CA VAL A 113 19.40 8.34 -8.82
C VAL A 113 18.35 8.06 -7.75
N ILE A 114 17.65 9.10 -7.29
CA ILE A 114 16.47 8.94 -6.42
C ILE A 114 15.28 8.63 -7.31
N ILE A 115 14.54 7.58 -6.98
CA ILE A 115 13.29 7.21 -7.64
C ILE A 115 12.15 7.22 -6.61
N THR A 116 10.97 7.62 -7.07
CA THR A 116 9.70 7.67 -6.32
C THR A 116 8.88 6.40 -6.59
N GLU A 117 9.34 5.29 -6.01
CA GLU A 117 8.72 3.97 -6.18
C GLU A 117 8.03 3.47 -4.91
N GLY A 118 6.81 2.96 -5.09
CA GLY A 118 6.04 2.38 -4.00
C GLY A 118 5.71 3.37 -2.88
N GLY A 119 5.31 2.83 -1.72
CA GLY A 119 4.99 3.64 -0.54
C GLY A 119 3.80 4.57 -0.77
N ILE A 120 3.99 5.86 -0.49
CA ILE A 120 2.93 6.88 -0.63
C ILE A 120 2.49 7.09 -2.08
N TRP A 121 3.37 6.79 -3.04
CA TRP A 121 3.10 6.93 -4.47
C TRP A 121 2.32 5.73 -5.03
N SER A 122 2.11 4.69 -4.23
CA SER A 122 1.27 3.55 -4.57
C SER A 122 -0.07 3.62 -3.84
N CYS A 123 -1.12 3.20 -4.55
CA CYS A 123 -2.49 3.17 -4.05
C CYS A 123 -2.88 1.70 -3.79
N PRO A 124 -3.08 1.28 -2.52
CA PRO A 124 -3.41 -0.12 -2.20
C PRO A 124 -4.72 -0.63 -2.79
N SER A 125 -5.65 0.26 -3.17
CA SER A 125 -6.89 -0.07 -3.89
C SER A 125 -6.70 -0.22 -5.40
N ASN A 126 -5.52 0.10 -5.95
CA ASN A 126 -5.20 -0.08 -7.36
C ASN A 126 -3.82 -0.76 -7.57
N PRO A 127 -3.71 -2.08 -7.31
CA PRO A 127 -2.44 -2.80 -7.39
C PRO A 127 -1.86 -2.92 -8.82
N GLY A 128 -2.66 -2.66 -9.87
CA GLY A 128 -2.24 -2.80 -11.27
C GLY A 128 -1.30 -1.69 -11.79
N VAL A 129 -1.04 -0.66 -11.00
CA VAL A 129 -0.14 0.46 -11.35
C VAL A 129 1.26 0.28 -10.76
N GLU A 130 1.39 -0.49 -9.67
CA GLU A 130 2.69 -0.76 -9.03
C GLU A 130 3.57 -1.63 -9.93
N SER A 131 2.99 -2.63 -10.61
CA SER A 131 3.71 -3.46 -11.57
C SER A 131 4.15 -2.70 -12.83
N ARG A 132 3.43 -1.65 -13.24
CA ARG A 132 3.76 -0.92 -14.47
C ARG A 132 4.95 0.04 -14.31
N ARG A 133 5.29 0.43 -13.08
CA ARG A 133 6.52 1.20 -12.81
C ARG A 133 7.74 0.31 -12.63
N THR A 134 7.57 -0.93 -12.19
CA THR A 134 8.67 -1.90 -11.99
C THR A 134 9.12 -2.63 -13.27
N TYR A 135 8.51 -2.39 -14.43
CA TYR A 135 8.89 -3.02 -15.71
C TYR A 135 9.38 -2.01 -16.76
N ALA A 136 10.36 -1.18 -16.38
CA ALA A 136 11.26 -0.55 -17.33
C ALA A 136 12.71 -0.93 -16.96
N GLY A 137 13.05 -2.18 -17.23
CA GLY A 137 14.39 -2.78 -17.06
C GLY A 137 14.34 -4.08 -16.23
N ASN A 138 14.78 -5.26 -16.69
CA ASN A 138 15.61 -5.61 -17.85
C ASN A 138 15.29 -7.04 -18.30
N ASP A 139 15.09 -7.22 -19.61
CA ASP A 139 15.76 -8.30 -20.34
C ASP A 139 17.14 -7.77 -20.75
#